data_AF-A0AAV8RRA0-F1
#
_entry.id   AF-A0AAV8RRA0-F1
#
_cell.length_a   1.000
_cell.length_b   1.000
_cell.length_c   1.000
_cell.angle_alpha   90.00
_cell.angle_beta   90.00
_cell.angle_gamma   90.00
#
_symmetry.space_group_name_H-M   'P 1'
#
loop_
_entity.id
_entity.type
_entity.pdbx_description
1 polymer ?
#
loop_
_entity_poly.entity_id
_entity_poly.type
_entity_poly.pdbx_seq_one_letter_code
_entity_poly.pdbx_strand_id
1 'polypeptide(L)'
;MILHVDAIQTALPGKVAHPGLARRIVMAAPLGPEVLQRRFQVVLYYGKAGDEEVESPLTVAAWIKESLSAVLSGHPILSGRLRNSGGSWEVKFNDSGVRLVQATAEMTMSEFLASEDRDGKEAQLAYWEDINEDDPNFSALFYIQVTQFQGDGYAIGISCSLLLADPLFLSRFLRSWSQTHMQLLAQGRLTKPPMFHLSYFRGPNRPRRVKSVPFTSSSATTTTTMLFKADPPPDAQSYSDLSAACLREATRRLGAEAVPEFSLMISDHTGDLKVGSHGATGLAYPKQVLEVVRWSQLGMEEVAFTPGNRPVHVSHQIVSCGHSRLVIAMMTSEAVGDPKLTISVTVPNN
;
A
#
# COMPACT_ATOMS: atom_id res chain seq x y z
N MET A 1 10.91 21.11 11.32
CA MET A 1 9.56 20.50 11.30
C MET A 1 9.71 19.05 11.71
N ILE A 2 8.87 18.56 12.61
CA ILE A 2 8.96 17.22 13.21
C ILE A 2 7.61 16.52 13.03
N LEU A 3 7.63 15.21 12.76
CA LEU A 3 6.46 14.36 12.84
C LEU A 3 6.49 13.57 14.14
N HIS A 4 5.37 13.58 14.87
CA HIS A 4 5.21 12.89 16.13
C HIS A 4 4.25 11.73 15.94
N VAL A 5 4.71 10.53 16.24
CA VAL A 5 3.83 9.38 16.41
C VAL A 5 3.24 9.45 17.80
N ASP A 6 1.93 9.63 17.90
CA ASP A 6 1.19 9.78 19.15
C ASP A 6 0.68 8.45 19.69
N ALA A 7 0.38 7.50 18.81
CA ALA A 7 -0.02 6.15 19.19
C ALA A 7 0.22 5.13 18.07
N ILE A 8 0.45 3.89 18.46
CA ILE A 8 0.45 2.72 17.57
C ILE A 8 -0.54 1.71 18.15
N GLN A 9 -1.51 1.31 17.33
CA GLN A 9 -2.55 0.34 17.66
C GLN A 9 -2.62 -0.75 16.59
N THR A 10 -3.43 -1.77 16.85
CA THR A 10 -3.76 -2.81 15.86
C THR A 10 -5.26 -2.85 15.64
N ALA A 11 -5.68 -2.86 14.38
CA ALA A 11 -7.04 -3.20 13.98
C ALA A 11 -7.08 -4.71 13.66
N LEU A 12 -7.82 -5.45 14.47
CA LEU A 12 -8.06 -6.88 14.28
C LEU A 12 -9.30 -7.08 13.40
N PRO A 13 -9.38 -8.17 12.61
CA PRO A 13 -10.60 -8.49 11.87
C PRO A 13 -11.77 -8.72 12.81
N GLY A 14 -12.96 -8.26 12.43
CA GLY A 14 -14.19 -8.40 13.22
C GLY A 14 -14.75 -9.82 13.25
N LYS A 15 -14.24 -10.71 12.38
CA LYS A 15 -14.51 -12.14 12.36
C LYS A 15 -13.19 -12.91 12.29
N VAL A 16 -13.10 -13.99 13.04
CA VAL A 16 -11.95 -14.89 13.03
C VAL A 16 -11.85 -15.56 11.66
N ALA A 17 -10.66 -15.55 11.06
CA ALA A 17 -10.41 -16.25 9.81
C ALA A 17 -10.50 -17.77 10.00
N HIS A 18 -10.81 -18.51 8.94
CA HIS A 18 -10.79 -19.96 9.02
C HIS A 18 -9.39 -20.47 9.40
N PRO A 19 -9.27 -21.34 10.40
CA PRO A 19 -7.98 -21.87 10.83
C PRO A 19 -7.26 -22.56 9.67
N GLY A 20 -5.93 -22.46 9.65
CA GLY A 20 -5.10 -23.18 8.69
C GLY A 20 -4.88 -22.48 7.36
N LEU A 21 -5.66 -21.44 7.01
CA LEU A 21 -5.48 -20.70 5.75
C LEU A 21 -4.10 -20.03 5.66
N ALA A 22 -3.50 -20.13 4.47
CA ALA A 22 -2.25 -19.48 4.11
C ALA A 22 -2.21 -19.28 2.60
N ARG A 23 -1.44 -18.29 2.14
CA ARG A 23 -1.09 -18.13 0.72
C ARG A 23 0.40 -18.39 0.56
N ARG A 24 0.77 -19.35 -0.29
CA ARG A 24 2.19 -19.63 -0.53
C ARG A 24 2.80 -18.57 -1.44
N ILE A 25 4.11 -18.38 -1.28
CA ILE A 25 4.94 -17.55 -2.14
C ILE A 25 5.86 -18.51 -2.88
N VAL A 26 5.52 -18.76 -4.15
CA VAL A 26 6.26 -19.66 -5.03
C VAL A 26 7.42 -18.90 -5.64
N MET A 27 8.61 -19.45 -5.50
CA MET A 27 9.86 -18.80 -5.86
C MET A 27 10.72 -19.72 -6.73
N ALA A 28 11.38 -19.13 -7.74
CA ALA A 28 12.37 -19.84 -8.55
C ALA A 28 13.77 -19.89 -7.90
N ALA A 29 14.06 -18.95 -7.01
CA ALA A 29 15.31 -18.84 -6.26
C ALA A 29 15.04 -18.29 -4.84
N PRO A 30 15.93 -18.49 -3.85
CA PRO A 30 15.75 -17.94 -2.50
C PRO A 30 15.50 -16.41 -2.54
N LEU A 31 14.58 -15.93 -1.70
CA LEU A 31 14.33 -14.49 -1.60
C LEU A 31 15.56 -13.81 -1.01
N GLY A 32 16.11 -12.85 -1.76
CA GLY A 32 17.00 -11.88 -1.16
C GLY A 32 16.26 -10.98 -0.15
N PRO A 33 16.98 -10.40 0.81
CA PRO A 33 16.43 -9.49 1.82
C PRO A 33 15.65 -8.33 1.19
N GLU A 34 16.07 -7.88 0.00
CA GLU A 34 15.45 -6.79 -0.75
C GLU A 34 13.97 -7.05 -1.10
N VAL A 35 13.60 -8.30 -1.39
CA VAL A 35 12.23 -8.63 -1.80
C VAL A 35 11.25 -8.50 -0.64
N LEU A 36 11.70 -8.79 0.58
CA LEU A 36 10.89 -8.67 1.79
C LEU A 36 10.53 -7.21 2.07
N GLN A 37 11.44 -6.29 1.74
CA GLN A 37 11.24 -4.86 1.99
C GLN A 37 10.44 -4.14 0.88
N ARG A 38 10.08 -4.85 -0.19
CA ARG A 38 9.25 -4.31 -1.27
C ARG A 38 7.85 -4.02 -0.78
N ARG A 39 7.41 -2.78 -0.98
CA ARG A 39 6.11 -2.31 -0.53
C ARG A 39 5.52 -1.30 -1.50
N PHE A 40 4.19 -1.26 -1.51
CA PHE A 40 3.44 -0.19 -2.12
C PHE A 40 3.05 0.82 -1.04
N GLN A 41 3.34 2.10 -1.30
CA GLN A 41 2.97 3.23 -0.47
C GLN A 41 1.97 4.12 -1.19
N VAL A 42 0.95 4.54 -0.45
CA VAL A 42 -0.07 5.49 -0.91
C VAL A 42 -0.25 6.55 0.16
N VAL A 43 -0.31 7.82 -0.21
CA VAL A 43 -0.66 8.90 0.72
C VAL A 43 -1.84 9.68 0.17
N LEU A 44 -2.94 9.66 0.92
CA LEU A 44 -4.19 10.35 0.61
C LEU A 44 -4.27 11.63 1.45
N TYR A 45 -4.29 12.80 0.82
CA TYR A 45 -4.37 14.10 1.51
C TYR A 45 -5.79 14.61 1.51
N TYR A 46 -6.30 14.98 2.67
CA TYR A 46 -7.66 15.50 2.84
C TYR A 46 -7.59 16.91 3.39
N GLY A 47 -8.22 17.83 2.67
CA GLY A 47 -8.44 19.18 3.17
C GLY A 47 -9.40 19.18 4.35
N LYS A 48 -9.41 20.30 5.08
CA LYS A 48 -10.53 20.60 5.97
C LYS A 48 -11.80 20.65 5.11
N ALA A 49 -12.78 19.78 5.39
CA ALA A 49 -14.12 19.94 4.82
C ALA A 49 -14.69 21.31 5.28
N GLY A 50 -15.73 21.84 4.63
CA GLY A 50 -16.21 23.23 4.83
C GLY A 50 -16.65 23.60 6.26
N ASP A 51 -17.45 24.65 6.40
CA ASP A 51 -17.88 25.21 7.71
C ASP A 51 -18.80 24.32 8.56
N GLU A 52 -19.10 23.09 8.13
CA GLU A 52 -19.78 22.09 8.97
C GLU A 52 -18.83 21.54 10.06
N GLU A 53 -19.36 20.91 11.11
CA GLU A 53 -18.56 20.25 12.15
C GLU A 53 -17.72 19.11 11.55
N VAL A 54 -16.55 19.46 11.00
CA VAL A 54 -15.61 18.50 10.43
C VAL A 54 -15.07 17.65 11.56
N GLU A 55 -15.18 16.35 11.37
CA GLU A 55 -14.68 15.39 12.34
C GLU A 55 -13.17 15.51 12.48
N SER A 56 -12.72 15.61 13.73
CA SER A 56 -11.30 15.76 13.99
C SER A 56 -10.53 14.59 13.39
N PRO A 57 -9.30 14.77 12.90
CA PRO A 57 -8.49 13.65 12.40
C PRO A 57 -8.32 12.52 13.42
N LEU A 58 -8.40 12.83 14.72
CA LEU A 58 -8.42 11.85 15.80
C LEU A 58 -9.72 11.03 15.84
N THR A 59 -10.87 11.67 15.59
CA THR A 59 -12.15 10.97 15.37
C THR A 59 -12.07 10.06 14.17
N VAL A 60 -11.59 10.58 13.03
CA VAL A 60 -11.44 9.82 11.77
C VAL A 60 -10.56 8.60 12.00
N ALA A 61 -9.42 8.74 12.66
CA ALA A 61 -8.53 7.63 12.99
C ALA A 61 -9.20 6.55 13.87
N ALA A 62 -10.02 6.96 14.85
CA ALA A 62 -10.73 6.02 15.70
C ALA A 62 -11.80 5.25 14.93
N TRP A 63 -12.59 5.91 14.08
CA TRP A 63 -13.57 5.24 13.21
C TRP A 63 -12.93 4.41 12.10
N ILE A 64 -11.76 4.83 11.60
CA ILE A 64 -10.94 4.04 10.68
C ILE A 64 -10.66 2.68 11.31
N LYS A 65 -10.28 2.62 12.59
CA LYS A 65 -10.06 1.35 13.29
C LYS A 65 -11.31 0.46 13.30
N GLU A 66 -12.47 1.02 13.62
CA GLU A 66 -13.74 0.28 13.71
C GLU A 66 -14.19 -0.25 12.34
N SER A 67 -14.22 0.63 11.33
CA SER A 67 -14.59 0.26 9.96
C SER A 67 -13.58 -0.70 9.31
N LEU A 68 -12.29 -0.56 9.63
CA LEU A 68 -11.25 -1.46 9.15
C LEU A 68 -11.44 -2.87 9.73
N SER A 69 -11.77 -2.98 11.01
CA SER A 69 -12.13 -4.26 11.63
C SER A 69 -13.27 -4.95 10.88
N ALA A 70 -14.30 -4.19 10.47
CA ALA A 70 -15.42 -4.72 9.71
C ALA A 70 -14.99 -5.28 8.33
N VAL A 71 -14.25 -4.51 7.54
CA VAL A 71 -13.89 -4.91 6.16
C VAL A 71 -12.81 -6.00 6.10
N LEU A 72 -11.92 -6.08 7.11
CA LEU A 72 -10.86 -7.10 7.16
C LEU A 72 -11.41 -8.52 7.26
N SER A 73 -12.65 -8.68 7.74
CA SER A 73 -13.33 -9.97 7.76
C SER A 73 -13.51 -10.58 6.35
N GLY A 74 -13.64 -9.73 5.32
CA GLY A 74 -13.71 -10.17 3.92
C GLY A 74 -12.35 -10.35 3.25
N HIS A 75 -11.26 -9.94 3.91
CA HIS A 75 -9.91 -9.93 3.35
C HIS A 75 -8.90 -10.47 4.38
N PRO A 76 -9.05 -11.73 4.83
CA PRO A 76 -8.29 -12.28 5.96
C PRO A 76 -6.77 -12.24 5.73
N ILE A 77 -6.34 -12.33 4.47
CA ILE A 77 -4.93 -12.22 4.11
C ILE A 77 -4.29 -10.92 4.63
N LEU A 78 -4.99 -9.79 4.56
CA LEU A 78 -4.49 -8.48 4.96
C LEU A 78 -4.19 -8.38 6.47
N SER A 79 -4.74 -9.29 7.26
CA SER A 79 -4.48 -9.43 8.69
C SER A 79 -3.40 -10.47 9.00
N GLY A 80 -2.75 -11.04 7.98
CA GLY A 80 -1.78 -12.13 8.11
C GLY A 80 -0.36 -11.68 8.45
N ARG A 81 0.52 -12.67 8.60
CA ARG A 81 1.96 -12.50 8.81
C ARG A 81 2.75 -13.42 7.91
N LEU A 82 3.97 -13.01 7.58
CA LEU A 82 4.88 -13.80 6.78
C LEU A 82 5.45 -14.94 7.64
N ARG A 83 5.62 -16.11 7.05
CA ARG A 83 6.25 -17.27 7.70
C ARG A 83 7.26 -17.89 6.76
N ASN A 84 8.45 -18.16 7.29
CA ASN A 84 9.48 -18.94 6.62
C ASN A 84 9.58 -20.30 7.32
N SER A 85 9.34 -21.38 6.59
CA SER A 85 9.48 -22.76 7.10
C SER A 85 10.57 -23.47 6.32
N GLY A 86 11.83 -23.14 6.62
CA GLY A 86 13.00 -23.78 5.99
C GLY A 86 13.13 -23.50 4.49
N GLY A 87 12.83 -22.27 4.06
CA GLY A 87 12.91 -21.82 2.66
C GLY A 87 11.57 -21.77 1.94
N SER A 88 10.51 -22.35 2.52
CA SER A 88 9.14 -22.17 2.04
C SER A 88 8.51 -20.93 2.66
N TRP A 89 8.22 -19.93 1.84
CA TRP A 89 7.59 -18.68 2.28
C TRP A 89 6.07 -18.72 2.07
N GLU A 90 5.32 -18.23 3.06
CA GLU A 90 3.88 -18.07 2.97
C GLU A 90 3.39 -16.89 3.80
N VAL A 91 2.24 -16.33 3.43
CA VAL A 91 1.47 -15.44 4.29
C VAL A 91 0.44 -16.27 5.03
N LYS A 92 0.59 -16.40 6.35
CA LYS A 92 -0.36 -17.09 7.22
C LYS A 92 -1.50 -16.17 7.60
N PHE A 93 -2.75 -16.63 7.46
CA PHE A 93 -3.93 -15.83 7.81
C PHE A 93 -4.23 -16.08 9.29
N ASN A 94 -3.56 -15.33 10.16
CA ASN A 94 -3.53 -15.57 11.60
C ASN A 94 -4.16 -14.44 12.43
N ASP A 95 -4.98 -13.60 11.80
CA ASP A 95 -5.70 -12.49 12.43
C ASP A 95 -4.83 -11.53 13.26
N SER A 96 -3.53 -11.42 12.95
CA SER A 96 -2.61 -10.50 13.64
C SER A 96 -2.91 -9.02 13.36
N GLY A 97 -3.79 -8.75 12.39
CA GLY A 97 -4.36 -7.44 12.11
C GLY A 97 -3.41 -6.47 11.40
N VAL A 98 -3.94 -5.28 11.15
CA VAL A 98 -3.29 -4.14 10.48
C VAL A 98 -2.81 -3.14 11.53
N ARG A 99 -1.61 -2.58 11.35
CA ARG A 99 -1.07 -1.57 12.27
C ARG A 99 -1.67 -0.21 11.94
N LEU A 100 -2.23 0.44 12.94
CA LEU A 100 -2.77 1.79 12.86
C LEU A 100 -1.88 2.75 13.64
N VAL A 101 -1.31 3.72 12.95
CA VAL A 101 -0.43 4.75 13.51
C VAL A 101 -1.20 6.06 13.51
N GLN A 102 -1.16 6.77 14.62
CA GLN A 102 -1.71 8.12 14.72
C GLN A 102 -0.57 9.08 14.96
N ALA A 103 -0.53 10.14 14.16
CA ALA A 103 0.57 11.08 14.16
C ALA A 103 0.10 12.54 14.03
N THR A 104 0.97 13.46 14.44
CA THR A 104 0.83 14.90 14.24
C THR A 104 2.08 15.44 13.55
N ALA A 105 1.90 16.35 12.59
CA ALA A 105 3.00 17.04 11.91
C ALA A 105 3.07 18.50 12.38
N GLU A 106 4.27 18.98 12.73
CA GLU A 106 4.51 20.38 13.10
C GLU A 106 4.65 21.30 11.87
N MET A 107 3.70 21.19 10.93
CA MET A 107 3.56 22.04 9.75
C MET A 107 2.14 21.97 9.20
N THR A 108 1.75 22.91 8.34
CA THR A 108 0.47 22.85 7.62
C THR A 108 0.57 21.89 6.41
N MET A 109 -0.55 21.33 5.99
CA MET A 109 -0.64 20.47 4.80
C MET A 109 -0.35 21.26 3.53
N SER A 110 -0.80 22.52 3.46
CA SER A 110 -0.57 23.41 2.33
C SER A 110 0.92 23.71 2.15
N GLU A 111 1.64 24.03 3.24
CA GLU A 111 3.10 24.18 3.22
C GLU A 111 3.79 22.89 2.78
N PHE A 112 3.29 21.73 3.22
CA PHE A 112 3.86 20.44 2.86
C PHE A 112 3.71 20.15 1.36
N LEU A 113 2.49 20.34 0.82
CA LEU A 113 2.20 20.08 -0.59
C LEU A 113 2.92 21.05 -1.53
N ALA A 114 3.24 22.26 -1.06
CA ALA A 114 3.99 23.27 -1.82
C ALA A 114 5.53 23.09 -1.73
N SER A 115 6.04 22.22 -0.86
CA SER A 115 7.48 22.01 -0.66
C SER A 115 8.12 21.33 -1.88
N GLU A 116 9.22 21.89 -2.40
CA GLU A 116 10.00 21.26 -3.49
C GLU A 116 10.58 19.89 -3.10
N ASP A 117 10.93 19.71 -1.83
CA ASP A 117 11.45 18.46 -1.25
C ASP A 117 10.33 17.59 -0.63
N ARG A 118 9.10 17.71 -1.14
CA ARG A 118 7.95 16.91 -0.67
C ARG A 118 8.21 15.43 -0.85
N ASP A 119 8.67 15.02 -2.04
CA ASP A 119 8.84 13.62 -2.40
C ASP A 119 9.86 12.92 -1.48
N GLY A 120 10.89 13.64 -1.02
CA GLY A 120 11.85 13.13 -0.05
C GLY A 120 11.27 12.92 1.36
N LYS A 121 10.29 13.74 1.76
CA LYS A 121 9.67 13.73 3.10
C LYS A 121 8.44 12.85 3.21
N GLU A 122 7.75 12.60 2.10
CA GLU A 122 6.46 11.90 2.06
C GLU A 122 6.52 10.48 2.63
N ALA A 123 7.68 9.81 2.56
CA ALA A 123 7.91 8.50 3.17
C ALA A 123 7.60 8.46 4.67
N GLN A 124 7.67 9.60 5.39
CA GLN A 124 7.34 9.69 6.81
C GLN A 124 5.83 9.73 7.09
N LEU A 125 5.01 10.04 6.08
CA LEU A 125 3.56 10.03 6.20
C LEU A 125 2.99 8.63 6.05
N ALA A 126 3.75 7.68 5.50
CA ALA A 126 3.40 6.27 5.36
C ALA A 126 4.34 5.41 6.23
N TYR A 127 4.04 5.29 7.53
CA TYR A 127 4.83 4.49 8.47
C TYR A 127 5.19 3.12 7.90
N TRP A 128 6.43 2.70 8.12
CA TRP A 128 6.89 1.36 7.80
C TRP A 128 7.95 0.94 8.81
N GLU A 129 7.93 -0.34 9.16
CA GLU A 129 8.98 -1.00 9.90
C GLU A 129 9.40 -2.19 9.05
N ASP A 130 10.71 -2.30 8.81
CA ASP A 130 11.25 -3.32 7.92
C ASP A 130 10.96 -4.73 8.46
N ILE A 131 10.70 -5.65 7.54
CA ILE A 131 10.45 -7.05 7.89
C ILE A 131 11.73 -7.63 8.49
N ASN A 132 11.65 -8.13 9.72
CA ASN A 132 12.71 -8.91 10.33
C ASN A 132 12.80 -10.27 9.64
N GLU A 133 13.96 -10.56 9.05
CA GLU A 133 14.24 -11.80 8.30
C GLU A 133 14.29 -13.05 9.18
N ASP A 134 14.80 -12.90 10.40
CA ASP A 134 14.91 -13.98 11.37
C ASP A 134 13.53 -14.31 11.98
N ASP A 135 12.70 -13.27 12.14
CA ASP A 135 11.41 -13.31 12.83
C ASP A 135 10.26 -12.68 12.01
N PRO A 136 10.01 -13.13 10.76
CA PRO A 136 9.07 -12.49 9.84
C PRO A 136 7.60 -12.62 10.30
N ASN A 137 7.31 -13.57 11.18
CA ASN A 137 5.99 -13.80 11.77
C ASN A 137 5.57 -12.68 12.75
N PHE A 138 6.52 -11.90 13.27
CA PHE A 138 6.23 -10.76 14.14
C PHE A 138 6.15 -9.43 13.39
N SER A 139 6.59 -9.40 12.13
CA SER A 139 6.59 -8.21 11.28
C SER A 139 5.22 -7.98 10.66
N ALA A 140 4.62 -6.80 10.86
CA ALA A 140 3.37 -6.49 10.19
C ALA A 140 3.60 -6.18 8.70
N LEU A 141 2.64 -6.56 7.86
CA LEU A 141 2.74 -6.40 6.41
C LEU A 141 1.88 -5.26 5.87
N PHE A 142 1.10 -4.61 6.74
CA PHE A 142 0.17 -3.56 6.37
C PHE A 142 0.06 -2.53 7.51
N TYR A 143 0.37 -1.29 7.18
CA TYR A 143 0.31 -0.13 8.05
C TYR A 143 -0.60 0.93 7.46
N ILE A 144 -1.35 1.60 8.32
CA ILE A 144 -2.15 2.78 8.03
C ILE A 144 -1.75 3.85 9.04
N GLN A 145 -1.31 5.01 8.57
CA GLN A 145 -0.97 6.16 9.39
C GLN A 145 -1.95 7.30 9.11
N VAL A 146 -2.60 7.79 10.16
CA VAL A 146 -3.40 9.03 10.09
C VAL A 146 -2.57 10.15 10.70
N THR A 147 -2.17 11.11 9.87
CA THR A 147 -1.34 12.25 10.27
C THR A 147 -2.15 13.52 10.23
N GLN A 148 -2.32 14.18 11.38
CA GLN A 148 -2.93 15.49 11.48
C GLN A 148 -1.89 16.58 11.22
N PHE A 149 -2.14 17.46 10.24
CA PHE A 149 -1.35 18.67 10.03
C PHE A 149 -1.89 19.82 10.88
N GLN A 150 -1.10 20.89 11.00
CA GLN A 150 -1.52 22.10 11.70
C GLN A 150 -2.58 22.86 10.88
N GLY A 151 -3.81 22.87 11.38
CA GLY A 151 -4.85 23.83 10.99
C GLY A 151 -5.64 23.56 9.70
N ASP A 152 -5.08 22.88 8.70
CA ASP A 152 -5.65 22.89 7.34
C ASP A 152 -5.90 21.50 6.69
N GLY A 153 -5.57 20.39 7.36
CA GLY A 153 -5.87 19.07 6.81
C GLY A 153 -5.26 17.89 7.55
N TYR A 154 -5.39 16.72 6.96
CA TYR A 154 -4.79 15.47 7.41
C TYR A 154 -4.39 14.58 6.23
N ALA A 155 -3.47 13.66 6.46
CA ALA A 155 -3.12 12.62 5.49
C ALA A 155 -3.41 11.22 6.04
N ILE A 156 -3.82 10.31 5.17
CA ILE A 156 -3.84 8.87 5.42
C ILE A 156 -2.75 8.25 4.57
N GLY A 157 -1.63 7.90 5.20
CA GLY A 157 -0.55 7.15 4.57
C GLY A 157 -0.73 5.66 4.77
N ILE A 158 -0.42 4.89 3.75
CA ILE A 158 -0.57 3.44 3.70
C ILE A 158 0.76 2.86 3.25
N SER A 159 1.25 1.85 3.98
CA SER A 159 2.38 1.01 3.54
C SER A 159 1.94 -0.44 3.56
N CYS A 160 2.00 -1.11 2.41
CA CYS A 160 1.59 -2.50 2.25
C CYS A 160 2.68 -3.30 1.55
N SER A 161 3.10 -4.42 2.14
CA SER A 161 4.08 -5.32 1.50
C SER A 161 3.54 -5.82 0.16
N LEU A 162 4.38 -5.82 -0.87
CA LEU A 162 4.01 -6.39 -2.17
C LEU A 162 3.89 -7.92 -2.13
N LEU A 163 4.38 -8.56 -1.06
CA LEU A 163 4.11 -9.98 -0.77
C LEU A 163 2.69 -10.21 -0.23
N LEU A 164 2.00 -9.14 0.18
CA LEU A 164 0.65 -9.15 0.72
C LEU A 164 -0.39 -8.74 -0.32
N ALA A 165 -0.23 -7.57 -0.93
CA ALA A 165 -1.16 -7.03 -1.90
C ALA A 165 -0.41 -6.32 -3.03
N ASP A 166 -0.85 -6.54 -4.27
CA ASP A 166 -0.41 -5.70 -5.37
C ASP A 166 -1.19 -4.35 -5.36
N PRO A 167 -0.72 -3.33 -6.10
CA PRO A 167 -1.38 -2.02 -6.13
C PRO A 167 -2.84 -2.05 -6.58
N LEU A 168 -3.21 -2.96 -7.49
CA LEU A 168 -4.59 -3.06 -7.99
C LEU A 168 -5.51 -3.66 -6.93
N PHE A 169 -5.09 -4.73 -6.26
CA PHE A 169 -5.82 -5.31 -5.13
C PHE A 169 -5.97 -4.29 -4.00
N LEU A 170 -4.89 -3.58 -3.64
CA LEU A 170 -4.95 -2.58 -2.58
C LEU A 170 -5.94 -1.47 -2.96
N SER A 171 -5.93 -0.97 -4.20
CA SER A 171 -6.87 0.08 -4.64
C SER A 171 -8.35 -0.35 -4.49
N ARG A 172 -8.67 -1.60 -4.83
CA ARG A 172 -10.02 -2.17 -4.68
C ARG A 172 -10.39 -2.33 -3.22
N PHE A 173 -9.46 -2.81 -2.40
CA PHE A 173 -9.64 -2.91 -0.97
C PHE A 173 -9.94 -1.54 -0.36
N LEU A 174 -9.17 -0.49 -0.68
CA LEU A 174 -9.39 0.86 -0.17
C LEU A 174 -10.77 1.41 -0.56
N ARG A 175 -11.21 1.16 -1.80
CA ARG A 175 -12.57 1.52 -2.25
C ARG A 175 -13.64 0.79 -1.44
N SER A 176 -13.55 -0.54 -1.34
CA SER A 176 -14.49 -1.37 -0.56
C SER A 176 -14.52 -0.96 0.92
N TRP A 177 -13.36 -0.65 1.49
CA TRP A 177 -13.24 -0.15 2.85
C TRP A 177 -13.91 1.21 3.03
N SER A 178 -13.67 2.16 2.13
CA SER A 178 -14.33 3.48 2.19
C SER A 178 -15.85 3.36 2.09
N GLN A 179 -16.37 2.49 1.21
CA GLN A 179 -17.80 2.22 1.09
C GLN A 179 -18.38 1.63 2.39
N THR A 180 -17.68 0.65 2.97
CA THR A 180 -18.07 0.06 4.26
C THR A 180 -18.07 1.11 5.37
N HIS A 181 -17.05 1.97 5.41
CA HIS A 181 -16.96 3.06 6.38
C HIS A 181 -18.16 4.02 6.27
N MET A 182 -18.44 4.49 5.06
CA MET A 182 -19.56 5.39 4.79
C MET A 182 -20.92 4.74 5.13
N GLN A 183 -21.07 3.45 4.86
CA GLN A 183 -22.27 2.70 5.25
C GLN A 183 -22.43 2.63 6.77
N LEU A 184 -21.35 2.32 7.51
CA LEU A 184 -21.39 2.27 8.98
C LEU A 184 -21.71 3.66 9.58
N LEU A 185 -21.15 4.72 9.00
CA LEU A 185 -21.43 6.10 9.39
C LEU A 185 -22.91 6.45 9.18
N ALA A 186 -23.45 6.18 7.98
CA ALA A 186 -24.84 6.46 7.64
C ALA A 186 -25.84 5.66 8.50
N GLN A 187 -25.45 4.46 8.96
CA GLN A 187 -26.24 3.63 9.86
C GLN A 187 -26.11 4.03 11.34
N GLY A 188 -25.32 5.05 11.68
CA GLY A 188 -25.07 5.46 13.06
C GLY A 188 -24.29 4.41 13.88
N ARG A 189 -23.58 3.50 13.22
CA ARG A 189 -22.79 2.42 13.86
C ARG A 189 -21.39 2.88 14.27
N LEU A 190 -20.95 4.04 13.80
CA LEU A 190 -19.76 4.72 14.24
C LEU A 190 -20.17 5.81 15.24
N THR A 191 -19.94 5.57 16.53
CA THR A 191 -20.47 6.44 17.60
C THR A 191 -19.71 7.76 17.70
N LYS A 192 -20.41 8.80 18.16
CA LYS A 192 -19.80 10.04 18.64
C LYS A 192 -19.99 10.13 20.17
N PRO A 193 -18.92 10.19 20.96
CA PRO A 193 -17.51 10.01 20.59
C PRO A 193 -17.15 8.55 20.18
N PRO A 194 -16.09 8.33 19.40
CA PRO A 194 -15.68 6.99 18.94
C PRO A 194 -15.14 6.11 20.07
N MET A 195 -15.36 4.80 20.02
CA MET A 195 -14.93 3.88 21.08
C MET A 195 -13.41 3.86 21.28
N PHE A 196 -12.66 3.94 20.18
CA PHE A 196 -11.19 3.87 20.21
C PHE A 196 -10.51 5.24 20.19
N HIS A 197 -11.21 6.28 20.63
CA HIS A 197 -10.64 7.62 20.68
C HIS A 197 -9.46 7.69 21.66
N LEU A 198 -8.32 8.20 21.20
CA LEU A 198 -7.07 8.21 21.98
C LEU A 198 -7.18 8.95 23.31
N SER A 199 -8.03 9.98 23.40
CA SER A 199 -8.21 10.72 24.65
C SER A 199 -8.64 9.84 25.81
N TYR A 200 -9.35 8.73 25.55
CA TYR A 200 -9.77 7.79 26.59
C TYR A 200 -8.64 6.98 27.21
N PHE A 201 -7.54 6.82 26.48
CA PHE A 201 -6.40 6.01 26.91
C PHE A 201 -5.22 6.87 27.38
N ARG A 202 -5.39 8.20 27.39
CA ARG A 202 -4.38 9.16 27.85
C ARG A 202 -4.56 9.45 29.33
N GLY A 203 -3.60 8.98 30.14
CA GLY A 203 -3.48 9.39 31.55
C GLY A 203 -2.71 10.71 31.67
N PRO A 204 -2.92 11.49 32.75
CA PRO A 204 -2.29 12.81 32.94
C PRO A 204 -0.75 12.77 32.97
N ASN A 205 -0.14 11.65 33.36
CA ASN A 205 1.32 11.49 33.50
C ASN A 205 1.98 10.64 32.39
N ARG A 206 1.27 10.31 31.31
CA ARG A 206 1.86 9.52 30.21
C ARG A 206 2.48 10.42 29.14
N PRO A 207 3.64 10.04 28.57
CA PRO A 207 4.21 10.78 27.44
C PRO A 207 3.20 10.81 26.30
N ARG A 208 2.98 12.00 25.74
CA ARG A 208 2.00 12.23 24.66
C ARG A 208 2.40 11.58 23.33
N ARG A 209 3.69 11.30 23.16
CA ARG A 209 4.33 10.91 21.90
C ARG A 209 5.12 9.61 22.11
N VAL A 210 4.90 8.63 21.25
CA VAL A 210 5.64 7.35 21.19
C VAL A 210 7.01 7.58 20.58
N LYS A 211 7.06 8.33 19.47
CA LYS A 211 8.29 8.62 18.73
C LYS A 211 8.18 10.01 18.11
N SER A 212 9.29 10.72 18.00
CA SER A 212 9.39 11.95 17.21
C SER A 212 10.47 11.75 16.17
N VAL A 213 10.17 12.03 14.91
CA VAL A 213 11.09 11.89 13.79
C VAL A 213 11.27 13.24 13.09
N PRO A 214 12.51 13.67 12.82
CA PRO A 214 12.75 14.84 12.00
C PRO A 214 12.07 14.67 10.64
N PHE A 215 11.33 15.68 10.22
CA PHE A 215 10.64 15.67 8.94
C PHE A 215 11.57 16.04 7.79
N THR A 216 12.65 15.25 7.64
CA THR A 216 13.72 15.39 6.65
C THR A 216 13.57 14.41 5.48
N SER A 217 14.21 14.70 4.35
CA SER A 217 14.28 13.77 3.24
C SER A 217 14.86 12.43 3.70
N SER A 218 14.18 11.34 3.36
CA SER A 218 14.70 10.00 3.53
C SER A 218 15.72 9.71 2.44
N SER A 219 16.82 9.03 2.78
CA SER A 219 17.79 8.51 1.80
C SER A 219 17.27 7.29 1.01
N ALA A 220 15.96 6.99 1.10
CA ALA A 220 15.35 5.88 0.39
C ALA A 220 15.57 6.03 -1.13
N THR A 221 15.94 4.94 -1.79
CA THR A 221 16.04 4.87 -3.25
C THR A 221 14.73 5.34 -3.86
N THR A 222 14.79 6.46 -4.57
CA THR A 222 13.63 6.96 -5.30
C THR A 222 13.43 6.08 -6.52
N THR A 223 12.18 5.77 -6.82
CA THR A 223 11.79 4.88 -7.92
C THR A 223 10.74 5.58 -8.75
N THR A 224 10.76 5.31 -10.05
CA THR A 224 9.71 5.72 -10.98
C THR A 224 8.94 4.49 -11.43
N THR A 225 7.62 4.52 -11.30
CA THR A 225 6.74 3.44 -11.74
C THR A 225 5.87 3.88 -12.92
N MET A 226 5.86 3.07 -13.98
CA MET A 226 4.91 3.19 -15.10
C MET A 226 3.90 2.06 -15.06
N LEU A 227 2.64 2.34 -15.41
CA LEU A 227 1.59 1.34 -15.54
C LEU A 227 1.25 1.12 -17.01
N PHE A 228 1.00 -0.13 -17.37
CA PHE A 228 0.58 -0.56 -18.70
C PHE A 228 -0.69 -1.39 -18.60
N LYS A 229 -1.55 -1.28 -19.62
CA LYS A 229 -2.62 -2.25 -19.90
C LYS A 229 -2.22 -3.09 -21.11
N ALA A 230 -2.47 -4.39 -21.00
CA ALA A 230 -2.26 -5.36 -22.06
C ALA A 230 -3.34 -6.46 -22.01
N ASP A 231 -3.53 -7.17 -23.11
CA ASP A 231 -4.33 -8.39 -23.09
C ASP A 231 -3.53 -9.50 -22.41
N PRO A 232 -4.19 -10.33 -21.59
CA PRO A 232 -3.53 -11.41 -20.88
C PRO A 232 -2.95 -12.41 -21.89
N PRO A 233 -1.73 -12.88 -21.63
CA PRO A 233 -1.11 -13.87 -22.49
C PRO A 233 -1.86 -15.21 -22.44
N PRO A 234 -1.72 -16.04 -23.50
CA PRO A 234 -2.41 -17.33 -23.59
C PRO A 234 -1.89 -18.39 -22.61
N ASP A 235 -0.66 -18.24 -22.10
CA ASP A 235 -0.01 -19.19 -21.21
C ASP A 235 0.90 -18.51 -20.17
N ALA A 236 1.37 -19.29 -19.18
CA ALA A 236 2.18 -18.78 -18.06
C ALA A 236 3.57 -18.27 -18.47
N GLN A 237 4.21 -18.86 -19.49
CA GLN A 237 5.55 -18.46 -19.95
C GLN A 237 5.48 -17.10 -20.65
N SER A 238 4.39 -16.86 -21.36
CA SER A 238 4.10 -15.62 -22.06
C SER A 238 3.93 -14.40 -21.13
N TYR A 239 3.68 -14.58 -19.82
CA TYR A 239 3.71 -13.46 -18.85
C TYR A 239 5.10 -12.87 -18.66
N SER A 240 6.15 -13.70 -18.73
CA SER A 240 7.54 -13.26 -18.66
C SER A 240 7.88 -12.37 -19.86
N ASP A 241 7.50 -12.80 -21.06
CA ASP A 241 7.79 -12.09 -22.31
C ASP A 241 7.03 -10.76 -22.42
N LEU A 242 5.75 -10.75 -22.02
CA LEU A 242 4.96 -9.52 -21.93
C LEU A 242 5.56 -8.54 -20.90
N SER A 243 5.96 -9.05 -19.74
CA SER A 243 6.60 -8.25 -18.69
C SER A 243 7.93 -7.65 -19.16
N ALA A 244 8.74 -8.41 -19.89
CA ALA A 244 9.97 -7.92 -20.51
C ALA A 244 9.70 -6.85 -21.58
N ALA A 245 8.62 -6.99 -22.36
CA ALA A 245 8.21 -5.97 -23.33
C ALA A 245 7.79 -4.66 -22.64
N CYS A 246 6.99 -4.73 -21.58
CA CYS A 246 6.63 -3.57 -20.76
C CYS A 246 7.88 -2.92 -20.14
N LEU A 247 8.83 -3.72 -19.64
CA LEU A 247 10.08 -3.20 -19.09
C LEU A 247 10.89 -2.42 -20.13
N ARG A 248 11.08 -2.98 -21.33
CA ARG A 248 11.80 -2.29 -22.42
C ARG A 248 11.13 -0.97 -22.79
N GLU A 249 9.81 -0.96 -22.87
CA GLU A 249 9.07 0.25 -23.20
C GLU A 249 9.16 1.32 -22.10
N ALA A 250 9.09 0.91 -20.82
CA ALA A 250 9.30 1.82 -19.69
C ALA A 250 10.72 2.37 -19.67
N THR A 251 11.74 1.52 -19.78
CA THR A 251 13.16 1.89 -19.83
C THR A 251 13.41 2.90 -20.95
N ARG A 252 12.85 2.66 -22.15
CA ARG A 252 12.95 3.57 -23.30
C ARG A 252 12.32 4.93 -23.02
N ARG A 253 11.13 4.97 -22.39
CA ARG A 253 10.42 6.23 -22.09
C ARG A 253 11.05 7.02 -20.96
N LEU A 254 11.61 6.32 -19.97
CA LEU A 254 12.26 6.93 -18.80
C LEU A 254 13.73 7.28 -19.07
N GLY A 255 14.30 6.88 -20.20
CA GLY A 255 15.73 7.07 -20.49
C GLY A 255 16.65 6.29 -19.54
N ALA A 256 16.16 5.19 -18.97
CA ALA A 256 16.92 4.36 -18.04
C ALA A 256 17.82 3.37 -18.80
N GLU A 257 18.85 2.83 -18.13
CA GLU A 257 19.69 1.80 -18.71
C GLU A 257 18.96 0.46 -18.84
N ALA A 258 19.27 -0.27 -19.92
CA ALA A 258 18.80 -1.63 -20.10
C ALA A 258 19.52 -2.55 -19.10
N VAL A 259 18.76 -3.47 -18.50
CA VAL A 259 19.28 -4.47 -17.55
C VAL A 259 19.13 -5.87 -18.13
N PRO A 260 20.02 -6.81 -17.80
CA PRO A 260 19.92 -8.19 -18.29
C PRO A 260 18.75 -8.95 -17.64
N GLU A 261 18.42 -8.61 -16.39
CA GLU A 261 17.39 -9.29 -15.60
C GLU A 261 16.52 -8.31 -14.82
N PHE A 262 15.30 -8.76 -14.49
CA PHE A 262 14.36 -8.04 -13.65
C PHE A 262 13.61 -9.01 -12.74
N SER A 263 13.07 -8.50 -11.64
CA SER A 263 12.21 -9.28 -10.76
C SER A 263 10.76 -9.16 -11.18
N LEU A 264 10.07 -10.29 -11.31
CA LEU A 264 8.67 -10.38 -11.69
C LEU A 264 7.85 -10.91 -10.53
N MET A 265 6.75 -10.22 -10.21
CA MET A 265 5.71 -10.67 -9.29
C MET A 265 4.40 -10.87 -10.05
N ILE A 266 3.75 -12.01 -9.84
CA ILE A 266 2.47 -12.35 -10.48
C ILE A 266 1.49 -12.80 -9.40
N SER A 267 0.34 -12.13 -9.32
CA SER A 267 -0.74 -12.52 -8.41
C SER A 267 -2.12 -12.37 -9.07
N ASP A 268 -2.98 -13.35 -8.81
CA ASP A 268 -4.43 -13.29 -9.06
C ASP A 268 -5.24 -13.09 -7.77
N HIS A 269 -4.54 -13.01 -6.63
CA HIS A 269 -5.09 -12.96 -5.27
C HIS A 269 -5.99 -14.13 -4.85
N THR A 270 -6.17 -15.15 -5.69
CA THR A 270 -6.92 -16.37 -5.40
C THR A 270 -6.04 -17.57 -5.11
N GLY A 271 -4.85 -17.63 -5.72
CA GLY A 271 -3.87 -18.70 -5.58
C GLY A 271 -2.55 -18.22 -4.95
N ASP A 272 -1.48 -18.92 -5.31
CA ASP A 272 -0.12 -18.62 -4.84
C ASP A 272 0.42 -17.31 -5.46
N LEU A 273 1.23 -16.57 -4.70
CA LEU A 273 2.01 -15.46 -5.24
C LEU A 273 3.28 -16.02 -5.90
N LYS A 274 3.53 -15.70 -7.17
CA LYS A 274 4.76 -16.12 -7.85
C LYS A 274 5.77 -14.98 -7.88
N VAL A 275 7.02 -15.27 -7.51
CA VAL A 275 8.12 -14.30 -7.50
C VAL A 275 9.36 -14.93 -8.15
N GLY A 276 9.97 -14.25 -9.12
CA GLY A 276 11.15 -14.78 -9.81
C GLY A 276 12.05 -13.70 -10.41
N SER A 277 13.28 -14.09 -10.78
CA SER A 277 14.14 -13.32 -11.68
C SER A 277 13.92 -13.79 -13.11
N HIS A 278 13.81 -12.85 -14.05
CA HIS A 278 13.52 -13.11 -15.45
C HIS A 278 14.46 -12.31 -16.35
N GLY A 279 14.89 -12.93 -17.46
CA GLY A 279 15.72 -12.27 -18.46
C GLY A 279 14.94 -11.19 -19.21
N ALA A 280 15.53 -10.01 -19.38
CA ALA A 280 14.93 -8.90 -20.12
C ALA A 280 15.05 -9.05 -21.65
N THR A 281 15.88 -10.00 -22.12
CA THR A 281 16.22 -10.27 -23.52
C THR A 281 15.41 -11.40 -24.16
N GLY A 282 14.18 -11.63 -23.68
CA GLY A 282 13.24 -12.60 -24.27
C GLY A 282 12.80 -12.23 -25.70
N LEU A 283 12.31 -13.24 -26.43
CA LEU A 283 11.74 -13.13 -27.79
C LEU A 283 10.76 -11.95 -27.88
N ALA A 284 10.68 -11.32 -29.05
CA ALA A 284 9.73 -10.24 -29.28
C ALA A 284 8.32 -10.75 -29.02
N TYR A 285 7.71 -10.33 -27.90
CA TYR A 285 6.27 -10.52 -27.68
C TYR A 285 5.56 -9.88 -28.90
N PRO A 286 4.51 -10.52 -29.45
CA PRO A 286 3.80 -10.00 -30.61
C PRO A 286 3.51 -8.52 -30.44
N LYS A 287 3.59 -7.72 -31.51
CA LYS A 287 3.32 -6.28 -31.49
C LYS A 287 1.92 -6.03 -30.91
N GLN A 288 1.85 -5.87 -29.61
CA GLN A 288 0.66 -5.52 -28.87
C GLN A 288 0.78 -4.05 -28.49
N VAL A 289 -0.35 -3.35 -28.58
CA VAL A 289 -0.41 -1.96 -28.15
C VAL A 289 -0.37 -1.93 -26.63
N LEU A 290 0.79 -1.55 -26.08
CA LEU A 290 0.94 -1.29 -24.65
C LEU A 290 0.35 0.09 -24.36
N GLU A 291 -0.84 0.12 -23.79
CA GLU A 291 -1.49 1.36 -23.37
C GLU A 291 -0.91 1.81 -22.04
N VAL A 292 -0.42 3.05 -21.96
CA VAL A 292 0.07 3.62 -20.69
C VAL A 292 -1.11 4.07 -19.84
N VAL A 293 -1.10 3.64 -18.59
CA VAL A 293 -2.15 3.90 -17.60
C VAL A 293 -1.63 4.87 -16.55
N ARG A 294 -2.52 5.76 -16.08
CA ARG A 294 -2.25 6.63 -14.94
C ARG A 294 -2.69 5.96 -13.64
N TRP A 295 -1.99 6.23 -12.55
CA TRP A 295 -2.38 5.80 -11.21
C TRP A 295 -3.84 6.14 -10.87
N SER A 296 -4.33 7.29 -11.35
CA SER A 296 -5.71 7.72 -11.12
C SER A 296 -6.79 6.83 -11.74
N GLN A 297 -6.43 5.98 -12.70
CA GLN A 297 -7.36 4.99 -13.24
C GLN A 297 -7.59 3.83 -12.26
N LEU A 298 -6.73 3.64 -11.25
CA LEU A 298 -6.99 2.70 -10.16
C LEU A 298 -8.07 3.23 -9.20
N GLY A 299 -8.33 4.55 -9.22
CA GLY A 299 -9.46 5.22 -8.57
C GLY A 299 -9.34 5.29 -7.06
N MET A 300 -8.15 5.61 -6.55
CA MET A 300 -7.88 5.88 -5.13
C MET A 300 -8.28 7.31 -4.74
N GLU A 301 -8.47 8.20 -5.71
CA GLU A 301 -9.00 9.56 -5.58
C GLU A 301 -10.47 9.61 -5.13
N GLU A 302 -11.15 8.46 -5.17
CA GLU A 302 -12.55 8.32 -4.76
C GLU A 302 -12.70 7.80 -3.31
N VAL A 303 -11.60 7.53 -2.63
CA VAL A 303 -11.58 6.96 -1.27
C VAL A 303 -11.93 8.07 -0.26
N ALA A 304 -13.17 8.09 0.21
CA ALA A 304 -13.67 9.06 1.19
C ALA A 304 -14.06 8.41 2.52
N PHE A 305 -13.60 8.99 3.62
CA PHE A 305 -13.94 8.58 4.99
C PHE A 305 -14.86 9.58 5.71
N THR A 306 -15.22 10.67 5.04
CA THR A 306 -16.23 11.62 5.51
C THR A 306 -17.12 12.02 4.33
N PRO A 307 -18.43 12.29 4.55
CA PRO A 307 -19.33 12.67 3.48
C PRO A 307 -18.80 13.86 2.68
N GLY A 308 -18.71 13.71 1.35
CA GLY A 308 -18.25 14.76 0.43
C GLY A 308 -16.76 15.10 0.47
N ASN A 309 -15.98 14.54 1.39
CA ASN A 309 -14.55 14.86 1.54
C ASN A 309 -13.67 13.81 0.85
N ARG A 310 -13.30 14.09 -0.39
CA ARG A 310 -12.38 13.28 -1.19
C ARG A 310 -10.94 13.76 -1.01
N PRO A 311 -9.93 12.92 -1.29
CA PRO A 311 -8.56 13.37 -1.30
C PRO A 311 -8.35 14.55 -2.26
N VAL A 312 -7.70 15.61 -1.80
CA VAL A 312 -7.26 16.74 -2.64
C VAL A 312 -5.99 16.41 -3.42
N HIS A 313 -5.22 15.44 -2.93
CA HIS A 313 -4.03 14.90 -3.59
C HIS A 313 -3.87 13.43 -3.21
N VAL A 314 -3.34 12.63 -4.15
CA VAL A 314 -2.97 11.24 -3.91
C VAL A 314 -1.58 10.99 -4.47
N SER A 315 -0.67 10.53 -3.62
CA SER A 315 0.66 10.06 -4.04
C SER A 315 0.75 8.55 -4.00
N HIS A 316 1.56 8.00 -4.90
CA HIS A 316 1.74 6.57 -5.11
C HIS A 316 3.22 6.27 -5.32
N GLN A 317 3.76 5.32 -4.58
CA GLN A 317 5.15 4.91 -4.71
C GLN A 317 5.29 3.40 -4.52
N ILE A 318 5.94 2.73 -5.46
CA ILE A 318 6.43 1.36 -5.22
C ILE A 318 7.87 1.47 -4.73
N VAL A 319 8.07 1.16 -3.46
CA VAL A 319 9.42 1.10 -2.89
C VAL A 319 10.00 -0.26 -3.24
N SER A 320 11.04 -0.24 -4.08
CA SER A 320 11.85 -1.41 -4.39
C SER A 320 13.24 -1.19 -3.84
N CYS A 321 13.67 -2.06 -2.94
CA CYS A 321 15.03 -2.07 -2.43
C CYS A 321 15.97 -2.71 -3.48
N GLY A 322 17.20 -2.22 -3.55
CA GLY A 322 18.22 -2.68 -4.50
C GLY A 322 18.18 -2.01 -5.88
N HIS A 323 19.09 -2.44 -6.75
CA HIS A 323 19.19 -1.92 -8.13
C HIS A 323 18.30 -2.68 -9.13
N SER A 324 17.66 -3.77 -8.68
CA SER A 324 16.82 -4.63 -9.51
C SER A 324 15.54 -3.90 -9.95
N ARG A 325 15.21 -4.04 -11.24
CA ARG A 325 13.94 -3.55 -11.80
C ARG A 325 12.81 -4.48 -11.35
N LEU A 326 11.67 -3.91 -10.99
CA LEU A 326 10.52 -4.67 -10.50
C LEU A 326 9.34 -4.54 -11.47
N VAL A 327 8.82 -5.68 -11.91
CA VAL A 327 7.60 -5.77 -12.71
C VAL A 327 6.54 -6.53 -11.93
N ILE A 328 5.31 -6.01 -11.89
CA ILE A 328 4.18 -6.66 -11.21
C ILE A 328 3.05 -6.83 -12.21
N ALA A 329 2.68 -8.07 -12.50
CA ALA A 329 1.53 -8.42 -13.31
C ALA A 329 0.31 -8.60 -12.40
N MET A 330 -0.63 -7.66 -12.47
CA MET A 330 -1.80 -7.55 -11.61
C MET A 330 -3.04 -8.02 -12.38
N MET A 331 -3.60 -9.16 -12.00
CA MET A 331 -4.73 -9.76 -12.69
C MET A 331 -6.08 -9.30 -12.12
N THR A 332 -7.08 -9.15 -12.99
CA THR A 332 -8.44 -8.84 -12.57
C THR A 332 -9.30 -10.11 -12.54
N SER A 333 -9.74 -10.54 -11.36
CA SER A 333 -10.68 -11.65 -11.22
C SER A 333 -12.12 -11.32 -11.65
N GLU A 334 -12.48 -10.03 -11.77
CA GLU A 334 -13.87 -9.57 -11.91
C GLU A 334 -14.30 -9.10 -13.31
N ALA A 335 -13.52 -9.34 -14.36
CA ALA A 335 -13.87 -8.84 -15.69
C ALA A 335 -14.98 -9.70 -16.35
N VAL A 336 -16.24 -9.24 -16.28
CA VAL A 336 -17.27 -9.62 -17.27
C VAL A 336 -16.93 -8.89 -18.57
N GLY A 337 -16.22 -9.57 -19.47
CA GLY A 337 -15.74 -8.98 -20.73
C GLY A 337 -14.38 -9.54 -21.16
N ASP A 338 -13.63 -8.76 -21.93
CA ASP A 338 -12.24 -9.05 -22.30
C ASP A 338 -11.31 -8.64 -21.15
N PRO A 339 -10.79 -9.58 -20.34
CA PRO A 339 -10.02 -9.25 -19.15
C PRO A 339 -8.74 -8.54 -19.55
N LYS A 340 -8.53 -7.30 -19.08
CA LYS A 340 -7.26 -6.58 -19.29
C LYS A 340 -6.33 -6.83 -18.11
N LEU A 341 -5.07 -7.13 -18.40
CA LEU A 341 -3.99 -7.21 -17.42
C LEU A 341 -3.42 -5.82 -17.17
N THR A 342 -3.21 -5.46 -15.90
CA THR A 342 -2.45 -4.24 -15.56
C THR A 342 -1.05 -4.65 -15.14
N ILE A 343 -0.03 -4.04 -15.73
CA ILE A 343 1.38 -4.32 -15.42
C ILE A 343 2.02 -3.05 -14.89
N SER A 344 2.63 -3.11 -13.71
CA SER A 344 3.48 -2.03 -13.22
C SER A 344 4.94 -2.36 -13.52
N VAL A 345 5.70 -1.36 -13.95
CA VAL A 345 7.15 -1.44 -14.14
C VAL A 345 7.79 -0.35 -13.30
N THR A 346 8.62 -0.75 -12.35
CA THR A 346 9.30 0.13 -11.42
C THR A 346 10.80 0.12 -11.68
N VAL A 347 11.34 1.32 -11.89
CA VAL A 347 12.74 1.58 -12.22
C VAL A 347 13.31 2.50 -11.13
N PRO A 348 14.40 2.12 -10.43
CA PRO A 348 15.21 3.04 -9.63
C PRO A 348 15.58 4.30 -10.42
N ASN A 349 15.48 5.46 -9.78
CA ASN A 349 15.98 6.70 -10.35
C ASN A 349 17.52 6.70 -10.38
N ASN A 350 18.09 7.36 -11.38
CA ASN A 350 19.54 7.47 -11.58
C ASN A 350 20.21 8.42 -10.60
#